data_AF-X1NQH9-F1
#
_entry.id   AF-X1NQH9-F1
#
_cell.length_a   1.000
_cell.length_b   1.000
_cell.length_c   1.000
_cell.angle_alpha   90.00
_cell.angle_beta   90.00
_cell.angle_gamma   90.00
#
_symmetry.space_group_name_H-M   'P 1'
#
loop_
_entity.id
_entity.type
_entity.pdbx_description
1 polymer ?
#
loop_
_entity_poly.entity_id
_entity_poly.type
_entity_poly.pdbx_seq_one_letter_code
_entity_poly.pdbx_strand_id
1 'polypeptide(L)'
;MIEETGAKAVKFRVGGRMSRNADAMPGRTEKLIPLARKTLGDEIAIHADANSSYDPPKAIEVGRMLEDIDAVYFEEPCPFDHLEDTKRVADALTIPVAGGEQEYSQRRFRWMIYNHGVDIVQPDLHY
;
A
#
# COMPACT_ATOMS: atom_id res chain seq x y z
N MET A 1 -3.88 -17.46 -14.06
CA MET A 1 -4.15 -17.21 -12.63
C MET A 1 -5.55 -16.67 -12.34
N ILE A 2 -5.96 -15.46 -12.72
CA ILE A 2 -7.34 -14.99 -12.38
C ILE A 2 -8.42 -15.88 -12.98
N GLU A 3 -8.30 -16.23 -14.26
CA GLU A 3 -9.24 -17.16 -14.92
C GLU A 3 -9.21 -18.57 -14.30
N GLU A 4 -8.08 -18.97 -13.72
CA GLU A 4 -7.89 -20.28 -13.10
C GLU A 4 -8.42 -20.31 -11.65
N THR A 5 -8.23 -19.24 -10.89
CA THR A 5 -8.59 -19.14 -9.48
C THR A 5 -9.98 -18.55 -9.25
N GLY A 6 -10.54 -17.85 -10.25
CA GLY A 6 -11.77 -17.08 -10.10
C GLY A 6 -11.63 -15.86 -9.19
N ALA A 7 -10.40 -15.46 -8.85
CA ALA A 7 -10.14 -14.35 -7.95
C ALA A 7 -10.78 -13.04 -8.47
N LYS A 8 -11.35 -12.26 -7.55
CA LYS A 8 -11.97 -10.95 -7.85
C LYS A 8 -11.07 -9.76 -7.49
N ALA A 9 -9.91 -10.04 -6.90
CA ALA A 9 -8.97 -9.04 -6.45
C ALA A 9 -7.53 -9.50 -6.70
N VAL A 10 -6.64 -8.52 -6.93
CA VAL A 10 -5.20 -8.71 -7.01
C VAL A 10 -4.53 -7.67 -6.13
N LYS A 11 -3.55 -8.11 -5.34
CA LYS A 11 -2.59 -7.22 -4.69
C LYS A 11 -1.22 -7.42 -5.34
N PHE A 12 -0.59 -6.33 -5.77
CA PHE A 12 0.75 -6.37 -6.34
C PHE A 12 1.72 -5.46 -5.59
N ARG A 13 3.01 -5.73 -5.73
CA ARG A 13 4.06 -4.90 -5.12
C ARG A 13 4.38 -3.69 -5.96
N VAL A 14 4.44 -2.54 -5.31
CA VAL A 14 5.07 -1.31 -5.78
C VAL A 14 6.37 -1.09 -5.01
N GLY A 15 7.29 -0.33 -5.58
CA GLY A 15 8.59 -0.07 -4.98
C GLY A 15 9.47 -1.32 -4.93
N GLY A 16 10.60 -1.19 -4.27
CA GLY A 16 11.39 -2.29 -3.74
C GLY A 16 11.13 -2.43 -2.24
N ARG A 17 11.12 -3.65 -1.73
CA ARG A 17 10.97 -3.93 -0.29
C ARG A 17 12.01 -3.15 0.51
N MET A 18 11.57 -2.28 1.42
CA MET A 18 12.43 -1.48 2.31
C MET A 18 13.56 -0.77 1.55
N SER A 19 13.27 -0.23 0.36
CA SER A 19 14.29 0.18 -0.62
C SER A 19 14.50 1.69 -0.74
N ARG A 20 13.98 2.49 0.20
CA ARG A 20 14.25 3.93 0.31
C ARG A 20 13.94 4.68 -1.00
N ASN A 21 12.69 4.58 -1.45
CA ASN A 21 12.15 5.11 -2.70
C ASN A 21 12.61 4.41 -3.99
N ALA A 22 13.53 3.45 -3.95
CA ALA A 22 13.91 2.71 -5.13
C ALA A 22 12.87 1.63 -5.48
N ASP A 23 12.65 1.43 -6.78
CA ASP A 23 11.91 0.27 -7.28
C ASP A 23 12.78 -0.99 -7.32
N ALA A 24 12.14 -2.16 -7.29
CA ALA A 24 12.81 -3.43 -7.59
C ALA A 24 13.46 -3.45 -8.99
N MET A 25 12.91 -2.69 -9.95
CA MET A 25 13.48 -2.42 -11.26
C MET A 25 13.19 -0.94 -11.61
N PRO A 26 14.16 -0.16 -12.12
CA PRO A 26 13.95 1.27 -12.35
C PRO A 26 12.69 1.61 -13.18
N GLY A 27 11.82 2.46 -12.61
CA GLY A 27 10.60 2.94 -13.25
C GLY A 27 9.52 1.85 -13.43
N ARG A 28 9.56 0.80 -12.61
CA ARG A 28 8.60 -0.31 -12.67
C ARG A 28 7.27 0.12 -12.09
N THR A 29 7.27 0.83 -10.96
CA THR A 29 6.02 1.23 -10.27
C THR A 29 5.17 2.11 -11.16
N GLU A 30 5.77 3.15 -11.74
CA GLU A 30 5.06 4.13 -12.56
C GLU A 30 4.48 3.51 -13.84
N LYS A 31 5.09 2.43 -14.35
CA LYS A 31 4.58 1.67 -15.49
C LYS A 31 3.53 0.63 -15.10
N LEU A 32 3.73 -0.02 -13.96
CA LEU A 32 2.90 -1.14 -13.51
C LEU A 32 1.50 -0.70 -13.12
N ILE A 33 1.36 0.41 -12.39
CA ILE A 33 0.07 0.88 -11.86
C ILE A 33 -0.97 1.08 -12.99
N PRO A 34 -0.73 1.95 -13.99
CA PRO A 34 -1.69 2.14 -15.07
C PRO A 34 -1.86 0.89 -15.94
N LEU A 35 -0.79 0.10 -16.12
CA LEU A 35 -0.86 -1.16 -16.87
C LEU A 35 -1.77 -2.18 -16.18
N ALA A 36 -1.73 -2.27 -14.86
CA ALA A 36 -2.54 -3.21 -14.09
C ALA A 36 -4.03 -2.99 -14.36
N ARG A 37 -4.53 -1.75 -14.23
CA ARG A 37 -5.93 -1.44 -14.55
C ARG A 37 -6.27 -1.73 -16.00
N LYS A 38 -5.42 -1.27 -16.94
CA LYS A 38 -5.61 -1.52 -18.36
C LYS A 38 -5.72 -3.01 -18.71
N THR A 39 -4.93 -3.86 -18.05
CA THR A 39 -4.88 -5.30 -18.33
C THR A 39 -5.95 -6.08 -17.60
N LEU A 40 -6.25 -5.72 -16.35
CA LEU A 40 -7.19 -6.45 -15.50
C LEU A 40 -8.65 -6.05 -15.73
N GLY A 41 -8.89 -4.88 -16.32
CA GLY A 41 -10.23 -4.31 -16.51
C GLY A 41 -10.82 -3.74 -15.21
N ASP A 42 -12.02 -3.18 -15.30
CA ASP A 42 -12.63 -2.41 -14.21
C ASP A 42 -13.27 -3.29 -13.12
N GLU A 43 -13.59 -4.54 -13.45
CA GLU A 43 -14.26 -5.49 -12.55
C GLU A 43 -13.32 -6.11 -11.49
N ILE A 44 -12.01 -6.01 -11.67
CA ILE A 44 -11.03 -6.57 -10.74
C ILE A 44 -10.63 -5.51 -9.71
N ALA A 45 -10.78 -5.84 -8.43
CA ALA A 45 -10.27 -5.02 -7.34
C ALA A 45 -8.74 -5.03 -7.34
N ILE A 46 -8.13 -3.85 -7.37
CA ILE A 46 -6.67 -3.70 -7.39
C ILE A 46 -6.21 -3.12 -6.06
N HIS A 47 -5.21 -3.75 -5.47
CA HIS A 47 -4.53 -3.30 -4.26
C HIS A 47 -3.03 -3.21 -4.54
N ALA A 48 -2.34 -2.35 -3.81
CA ALA A 48 -0.88 -2.23 -3.91
C ALA A 48 -0.24 -2.28 -2.53
N ASP A 49 0.91 -2.93 -2.44
CA ASP A 49 1.74 -3.04 -1.23
C ASP A 49 3.14 -2.51 -1.55
N ALA A 50 3.62 -1.55 -0.76
CA ALA A 50 4.95 -0.97 -0.90
C ALA A 50 6.02 -1.65 -0.03
N ASN A 51 5.64 -2.50 0.93
CA ASN A 51 6.53 -3.15 1.89
C ASN A 51 7.59 -2.18 2.44
N SER A 52 7.14 -1.06 3.04
CA SER A 52 8.01 -0.10 3.71
C SER A 52 8.98 0.64 2.78
N SER A 53 8.66 0.81 1.49
CA SER A 53 9.61 1.33 0.51
C SER A 53 9.86 2.84 0.62
N TYR A 54 8.81 3.62 0.87
CA TYR A 54 8.81 5.04 0.52
C TYR A 54 8.94 5.98 1.73
N ASP A 55 9.46 7.18 1.50
CA ASP A 55 9.17 8.32 2.36
C ASP A 55 7.78 8.92 2.05
N PRO A 56 7.22 9.79 2.91
CA PRO A 56 5.88 10.32 2.68
C PRO A 56 5.71 11.06 1.34
N PRO A 57 6.64 11.92 0.87
CA PRO A 57 6.51 12.54 -0.44
C PRO A 57 6.35 11.54 -1.59
N LYS A 58 7.22 10.53 -1.68
CA LYS A 58 7.13 9.52 -2.75
C LYS A 58 5.92 8.60 -2.57
N ALA A 59 5.57 8.25 -1.33
CA ALA A 59 4.38 7.47 -1.05
C ALA A 59 3.10 8.20 -1.50
N ILE A 60 3.00 9.51 -1.25
CA ILE A 60 1.85 10.31 -1.71
C ILE A 60 1.79 10.35 -3.23
N GLU A 61 2.92 10.52 -3.92
CA GLU A 61 2.98 10.45 -5.39
C GLU A 61 2.44 9.12 -5.92
N VAL A 62 2.92 8.00 -5.38
CA VAL A 62 2.46 6.66 -5.75
C VAL A 62 0.99 6.44 -5.40
N GLY A 63 0.56 6.92 -4.23
CA GLY A 63 -0.82 6.88 -3.77
C GLY A 63 -1.78 7.59 -4.73
N ARG A 64 -1.41 8.77 -5.27
CA ARG A 64 -2.20 9.46 -6.30
C ARG A 64 -2.34 8.64 -7.58
N MET A 65 -1.28 7.96 -8.01
CA MET A 65 -1.36 7.06 -9.17
C MET A 65 -2.31 5.88 -8.93
N LEU A 66 -2.39 5.41 -7.67
CA LEU A 66 -3.31 4.35 -7.28
C LEU A 66 -4.77 4.85 -7.25
N GLU A 67 -5.00 6.09 -6.83
CA GLU A 67 -6.31 6.75 -6.95
C GLU A 67 -6.76 6.89 -8.40
N ASP A 68 -5.85 7.27 -9.31
CA ASP A 68 -6.15 7.43 -10.75
C ASP A 68 -6.64 6.13 -11.42
N ILE A 69 -6.40 4.97 -10.81
CA ILE A 69 -6.83 3.66 -11.31
C ILE A 69 -7.94 3.02 -10.46
N ASP A 70 -8.55 3.79 -9.55
CA ASP A 70 -9.56 3.31 -8.60
C ASP A 70 -9.06 2.07 -7.83
N ALA A 71 -7.82 2.09 -7.34
CA ALA A 71 -7.31 1.06 -6.46
C ALA A 71 -8.01 1.14 -5.09
N VAL A 72 -8.15 -0.02 -4.43
CA VAL A 72 -9.00 -0.17 -3.24
C VAL A 72 -8.27 0.22 -1.96
N TYR A 73 -6.99 -0.12 -1.81
CA TYR A 73 -6.15 0.39 -0.72
C TYR A 73 -4.67 0.38 -1.10
N PHE A 74 -3.91 1.21 -0.41
CA PHE A 74 -2.46 1.28 -0.47
C PHE A 74 -1.84 0.80 0.85
N GLU A 75 -1.10 -0.31 0.79
CA GLU A 75 -0.53 -1.00 1.94
C GLU A 75 0.93 -0.63 2.17
N GLU A 76 1.24 -0.41 3.45
CA GLU A 76 2.58 -0.17 4.00
C GLU A 76 3.45 0.79 3.18
N PRO A 77 2.98 2.03 2.95
CA PRO A 77 3.67 3.00 2.11
C PRO A 77 5.08 3.32 2.61
N CYS A 78 5.20 3.51 3.93
CA CYS A 78 6.39 3.97 4.62
C CYS A 78 6.94 2.90 5.56
N PRO A 79 8.20 3.03 6.04
CA PRO A 79 8.75 2.14 7.07
C PRO A 79 7.75 1.84 8.17
N PHE A 80 7.43 0.56 8.38
CA PHE A 80 6.38 0.11 9.29
C PHE A 80 6.56 0.64 10.72
N ASP A 81 7.79 0.92 11.13
CA ASP A 81 8.12 1.43 12.44
C ASP A 81 7.96 2.96 12.57
N HIS A 82 7.77 3.68 11.46
CA HIS A 82 7.56 5.12 11.36
C HIS A 82 6.06 5.46 11.20
N LEU A 83 5.27 5.32 12.26
CA LEU A 83 3.81 5.43 12.20
C LEU A 83 3.31 6.82 11.78
N GLU A 84 4.01 7.88 12.17
CA GLU A 84 3.70 9.26 11.80
C GLU A 84 3.92 9.54 10.31
N ASP A 85 4.89 8.85 9.68
CA ASP A 85 5.12 8.98 8.24
C ASP A 85 3.97 8.35 7.45
N THR A 86 3.54 7.14 7.83
CA THR A 86 2.35 6.51 7.25
C THR A 86 1.10 7.35 7.47
N LYS A 87 0.94 7.95 8.65
CA LYS A 87 -0.17 8.89 8.93
C LYS A 87 -0.18 10.07 7.96
N ARG A 88 0.96 10.67 7.67
CA ARG A 88 1.05 11.80 6.71
C ARG A 88 0.57 11.40 5.31
N VAL A 89 0.80 10.15 4.92
CA VAL A 89 0.31 9.60 3.66
C VAL A 89 -1.21 9.39 3.71
N ALA A 90 -1.71 8.75 4.77
CA ALA A 90 -3.15 8.54 4.99
C ALA A 90 -3.94 9.85 5.00
N ASP A 91 -3.45 10.87 5.73
CA ASP A 91 -4.09 12.20 5.80
C ASP A 91 -4.10 12.94 4.45
N ALA A 92 -3.16 12.62 3.54
CA ALA A 92 -3.04 13.28 2.26
C ALA A 92 -3.87 12.61 1.16
N LEU A 93 -4.17 11.32 1.29
CA LEU A 93 -4.83 10.53 0.26
C LEU A 93 -6.32 10.33 0.55
N THR A 94 -7.05 9.98 -0.49
CA THR A 94 -8.45 9.52 -0.47
C THR A 94 -8.55 8.01 -0.61
N ILE A 95 -7.54 7.36 -1.23
CA ILE A 95 -7.39 5.91 -1.20
C ILE A 95 -7.06 5.46 0.25
N PRO A 96 -7.76 4.46 0.80
CA PRO A 96 -7.47 3.93 2.14
C PRO A 96 -6.03 3.45 2.25
N VAL A 97 -5.37 3.77 3.37
CA VAL A 97 -4.02 3.29 3.69
C VAL A 97 -4.11 2.12 4.68
N ALA A 98 -3.37 1.05 4.40
CA ALA A 98 -3.36 -0.17 5.19
C ALA A 98 -1.96 -0.46 5.77
N GLY A 99 -1.88 -1.19 6.88
CA GLY A 99 -0.60 -1.70 7.40
C GLY A 99 -0.70 -2.37 8.77
N GLY A 100 0.45 -2.73 9.33
CA GLY A 100 0.58 -3.36 10.65
C GLY A 100 1.01 -4.83 10.62
N GLU A 101 1.44 -5.34 9.48
CA GLU A 101 1.84 -6.74 9.30
C GLU A 101 3.08 -7.13 10.12
N GLN A 102 4.01 -6.19 10.41
CA GLN A 102 5.14 -6.42 11.31
C GLN A 102 4.95 -5.79 12.70
N GLU A 103 3.74 -5.33 13.03
CA GLU A 103 3.43 -4.78 14.35
C GLU A 103 2.92 -5.87 15.29
N TYR A 104 3.47 -5.90 16.50
CA TYR A 104 3.10 -6.86 17.57
C TYR A 104 2.69 -6.17 18.87
N SER A 105 2.95 -4.87 19.01
CA SER A 105 2.64 -4.09 20.20
C SER A 105 1.19 -3.60 20.17
N GLN A 106 0.37 -4.08 21.09
CA GLN A 106 -0.99 -3.56 21.31
C GLN A 106 -1.02 -2.04 21.53
N ARG A 107 0.06 -1.46 22.10
CA ARG A 107 0.16 -0.01 22.29
C ARG A 107 0.30 0.73 20.96
N ARG A 108 1.08 0.17 20.03
CA ARG A 108 1.29 0.74 18.70
C ARG A 108 0.06 0.53 17.82
N PHE A 109 -0.59 -0.64 17.87
CA PHE A 109 -1.92 -0.81 17.25
C PHE A 109 -2.95 0.18 17.78
N ARG A 110 -3.00 0.41 19.11
CA ARG A 110 -3.88 1.43 19.70
C ARG A 110 -3.55 2.82 19.15
N TRP A 111 -2.27 3.16 18.97
CA TRP A 111 -1.88 4.42 18.35
C TRP A 111 -2.36 4.52 16.91
N MET A 112 -2.14 3.47 16.10
CA MET A 112 -2.55 3.42 14.68
C MET A 112 -4.05 3.63 14.54
N ILE A 113 -4.86 2.97 15.37
CA ILE A 113 -6.32 3.09 15.34
C ILE A 113 -6.76 4.47 15.84
N TYR A 114 -6.26 4.92 17.01
CA TYR A 114 -6.74 6.13 17.65
C TYR A 114 -6.39 7.41 16.89
N ASN A 115 -5.24 7.42 16.21
CA ASN A 115 -4.76 8.59 15.46
C ASN A 115 -5.10 8.53 13.97
N HIS A 116 -5.85 7.52 13.52
CA HIS A 116 -6.05 7.24 12.09
C HIS A 116 -4.70 7.21 11.35
N GLY A 117 -3.73 6.48 11.91
CA GLY A 117 -2.43 6.27 11.28
C GLY A 117 -2.53 5.36 10.06
N VAL A 118 -3.53 4.47 10.05
CA VAL A 118 -4.00 3.68 8.91
C VAL A 118 -5.52 3.60 8.97
N ASP A 119 -6.15 3.36 7.83
CA ASP A 119 -7.60 3.09 7.71
C ASP A 119 -7.91 1.60 7.93
N ILE A 120 -6.96 0.73 7.56
CA ILE A 120 -7.10 -0.74 7.64
C ILE A 120 -5.90 -1.31 8.40
N VAL A 121 -6.16 -1.96 9.53
CA VAL A 121 -5.13 -2.65 10.32
C VAL A 121 -5.01 -4.11 9.86
N GLN A 122 -3.78 -4.57 9.63
CA GLN A 122 -3.49 -5.89 9.07
C GLN A 122 -2.48 -6.66 9.95
N PRO A 123 -2.86 -7.11 11.16
CA PRO A 123 -1.94 -7.83 12.03
C PRO A 123 -1.62 -9.21 11.45
N ASP A 124 -0.37 -9.63 11.54
CA ASP A 124 0.01 -11.04 11.39
C ASP A 124 -0.06 -11.74 12.75
N LEU A 125 -0.70 -12.91 12.81
CA LEU A 125 -0.84 -13.71 14.03
C LEU A 125 0.47 -14.36 14.50
N HIS A 126 1.50 -14.35 13.67
CA HIS A 126 2.78 -15.01 13.92
C HIS A 126 3.93 -14.04 14.23
N TYR A 127 3.67 -12.74 14.30
CA TYR A 127 4.62 -11.72 14.79
C TYR A 127 4.58 -11.53 16.31
#